data_AF-A0A954RP07-F1
#
_entry.id   AF-A0A954RP07-F1
#
_cell.length_a   1.000
_cell.length_b   1.000
_cell.length_c   1.000
_cell.angle_alpha   90.00
_cell.angle_beta   90.00
_cell.angle_gamma   90.00
#
_symmetry.space_group_name_H-M   'P 1'
#
loop_
_entity.id
_entity.type
_entity.pdbx_description
1 polymer ?
#
loop_
_entity_poly.entity_id
_entity_poly.type
_entity_poly.pdbx_seq_one_letter_code
_entity_poly.pdbx_strand_id
1 'polypeptide(L)'
;MSTANRLYTMQLEHVLGTSGELQVHAPDNEIAEQVERRVIDEIERLAAIYSQYDSASELRQWLASTGQPSMVSPELRDLLRQSERWIAASRGAFHPAVAELTAVWRAAADRQELPTERQLEHAVSLCRTVSWQWSSDGRVSRLSDVNLDFNALAKGVIIDRAVERVRGEFPAVSSLLLNIGGDLRVIGTHAKTVAIADPHADAENDAPLAYLQLVDRAMATSGNYRRGVQIGGQSYSHILNPQTGQPCDHLVSATVLAREAATADVLATVLSVMSIDDGLELVGSLPDVDCLLVDSTGKQYASAKWHRYEVAKTLAGRPAVRTVQVAAANGGAQSNDDRVAVKDAFPVGQELLIELELNRPDGGRGYRRPYVAVWVEDEKGFPVRTIALWLQTTGPGPRWHRDLRRWYRGDEMRLLVDDTDLIDTISSATRPAGKYKLVWDGLDDLEQPLAAGKYTLFLEAAREHGTYQLIRYPFELNGKPFGKSLDGNVEIKAASLKFRPATKQPAK
;
A
#
# COMPACT_ATOMS: atom_id res chain seq x y z
N MET A 1 -33.44 17.99 10.70
CA MET A 1 -32.71 17.04 11.56
C MET A 1 -31.37 16.80 10.90
N SER A 2 -30.26 17.21 11.52
CA SER A 2 -28.92 16.93 10.99
C SER A 2 -28.67 15.43 11.09
N THR A 3 -28.72 14.72 9.97
CA THR A 3 -28.19 13.34 9.92
C THR A 3 -26.70 13.41 10.22
N ALA A 4 -26.25 12.66 11.23
CA ALA A 4 -24.82 12.57 11.52
C ALA A 4 -24.11 11.95 10.31
N ASN A 5 -22.99 12.53 9.90
CA ASN A 5 -22.19 12.00 8.80
C ASN A 5 -21.75 10.56 9.10
N ARG A 6 -21.88 9.70 8.11
CA ARG A 6 -21.45 8.29 8.15
C ARG A 6 -20.24 8.12 7.25
N LEU A 7 -19.41 7.13 7.59
CA LEU A 7 -18.26 6.75 6.78
C LEU A 7 -18.74 5.90 5.59
N TYR A 8 -18.40 6.35 4.40
CA TYR A 8 -18.49 5.62 3.14
C TYR A 8 -17.07 5.38 2.66
N THR A 9 -16.77 4.18 2.19
CA THR A 9 -15.49 3.90 1.56
C THR A 9 -15.74 3.35 0.16
N MET A 10 -14.84 3.64 -0.76
CA MET A 10 -14.91 3.23 -2.17
C MET A 10 -13.51 2.84 -2.63
N GLN A 11 -13.41 1.80 -3.45
CA GLN A 11 -12.16 1.38 -4.07
C GLN A 11 -12.12 1.87 -5.51
N LEU A 12 -11.04 2.53 -5.87
CA LEU A 12 -10.83 3.08 -7.21
C LEU A 12 -9.87 2.15 -7.97
N GLU A 13 -10.38 1.42 -8.97
CA GLU A 13 -9.54 0.58 -9.82
C GLU A 13 -9.01 1.36 -11.03
N HIS A 14 -7.81 0.99 -11.51
CA HIS A 14 -7.19 1.55 -12.72
C HIS A 14 -6.91 3.06 -12.70
N VAL A 15 -6.80 3.63 -11.51
CA VAL A 15 -6.47 5.05 -11.32
C VAL A 15 -4.96 5.25 -11.36
N LEU A 16 -4.48 6.08 -12.29
CA LEU A 16 -3.05 6.41 -12.46
C LEU A 16 -2.12 5.18 -12.56
N GLY A 17 -2.59 4.11 -13.22
CA GLY A 17 -1.83 2.86 -13.34
C GLY A 17 -1.74 2.03 -12.04
N THR A 18 -2.52 2.35 -11.02
CA THR A 18 -2.59 1.66 -9.74
C THR A 18 -4.05 1.50 -9.27
N SER A 19 -4.27 1.18 -8.00
CA SER A 19 -5.55 1.31 -7.31
C SER A 19 -5.51 2.42 -6.27
N GLY A 20 -6.68 2.94 -5.93
CA GLY A 20 -6.86 3.85 -4.82
C GLY A 20 -8.01 3.44 -3.90
N GLU A 21 -8.09 4.13 -2.77
CA GLU A 21 -9.17 4.07 -1.80
C GLU A 21 -9.66 5.51 -1.54
N LEU A 22 -10.97 5.68 -1.52
CA LEU A 22 -11.62 6.92 -1.16
C LEU A 22 -12.50 6.68 0.07
N GLN A 23 -12.28 7.40 1.16
CA GLN A 23 -13.15 7.38 2.35
C GLN A 23 -13.81 8.74 2.51
N VAL A 24 -15.14 8.79 2.63
CA VAL A 24 -15.95 10.01 2.72
C VAL A 24 -16.82 9.94 3.96
N HIS A 25 -16.74 10.95 4.82
CA HIS A 25 -17.75 11.17 5.87
C HIS A 25 -18.83 12.12 5.33
N ALA A 26 -19.98 11.56 4.94
CA ALA A 26 -21.08 12.26 4.28
C ALA A 26 -22.44 11.98 4.98
N PRO A 27 -23.46 12.84 4.81
CA PRO A 27 -24.75 12.66 5.50
C PRO A 27 -25.58 11.50 4.94
N ASP A 28 -25.37 11.13 3.68
CA ASP A 28 -26.05 10.03 2.99
C ASP A 28 -25.20 9.45 1.85
N ASN A 29 -25.68 8.35 1.28
CA ASN A 29 -24.99 7.61 0.21
C ASN A 29 -24.98 8.37 -1.12
N GLU A 30 -26.00 9.20 -1.39
CA GLU A 30 -26.10 9.94 -2.64
C GLU A 30 -24.99 10.98 -2.74
N ILE A 31 -24.71 11.70 -1.65
CA ILE A 31 -23.57 12.62 -1.58
C ILE A 31 -22.25 11.87 -1.71
N ALA A 32 -22.09 10.72 -1.05
CA ALA A 32 -20.86 9.93 -1.17
C ALA A 32 -20.59 9.48 -2.62
N GLU A 33 -21.61 9.02 -3.34
CA GLU A 33 -21.49 8.64 -4.76
C GLU A 33 -21.21 9.84 -5.68
N GLN A 34 -21.77 11.03 -5.38
CA GLN A 34 -21.43 12.26 -6.11
C GLN A 34 -19.97 12.66 -5.90
N VAL A 35 -19.47 12.53 -4.66
CA VAL A 35 -18.07 12.77 -4.32
C VAL A 35 -17.16 11.78 -5.05
N GLU A 36 -17.50 10.48 -5.09
CA GLU A 36 -16.76 9.47 -5.84
C GLU A 36 -16.59 9.85 -7.30
N ARG A 37 -17.71 10.14 -7.98
CA ARG A 37 -17.70 10.55 -9.38
C ARG A 37 -16.84 11.80 -9.58
N ARG A 38 -16.96 12.78 -8.68
CA ARG A 38 -16.17 14.01 -8.79
C ARG A 38 -14.67 13.76 -8.63
N VAL A 39 -14.27 12.90 -7.70
CA VAL A 39 -12.87 12.50 -7.53
C VAL A 39 -12.36 11.82 -8.79
N ILE A 40 -13.10 10.85 -9.34
CA ILE A 40 -12.73 10.13 -10.56
C ILE A 40 -12.61 11.10 -11.74
N ASP A 41 -13.62 11.94 -11.96
CA ASP A 41 -13.64 12.93 -13.05
C ASP A 41 -12.43 13.87 -12.98
N GLU A 42 -12.07 14.34 -11.78
CA GLU A 42 -10.92 15.24 -11.61
C GLU A 42 -9.59 14.51 -11.83
N ILE A 43 -9.48 13.25 -11.40
CA ILE A 43 -8.29 12.44 -11.66
C ILE A 43 -8.16 12.17 -13.17
N GLU A 44 -9.22 11.81 -13.87
CA GLU A 44 -9.21 11.58 -15.31
C GLU A 44 -8.87 12.87 -16.09
N ARG A 45 -9.44 14.01 -15.69
CA ARG A 45 -9.12 15.32 -16.27
C ARG A 45 -7.64 15.66 -16.12
N LEU A 46 -7.08 15.44 -14.93
CA LEU A 46 -5.65 15.70 -14.67
C LEU A 46 -4.75 14.65 -15.33
N ALA A 47 -5.20 13.41 -15.48
CA ALA A 47 -4.47 12.39 -16.22
C ALA A 47 -4.34 12.76 -17.72
N ALA A 48 -5.37 13.37 -18.31
CA ALA A 48 -5.30 13.92 -19.67
C ALA A 48 -4.31 15.09 -19.80
N ILE A 49 -3.86 15.68 -18.69
CA ILE A 49 -2.82 16.72 -18.68
C ILE A 49 -1.45 16.10 -18.40
N TYR A 50 -1.34 15.29 -17.34
CA TYR A 50 -0.06 14.87 -16.77
C TYR A 50 0.45 13.50 -17.24
N SER A 51 -0.36 12.71 -17.96
CA SER A 51 0.06 11.35 -18.34
C SER A 51 1.27 11.36 -19.27
N GLN A 52 2.34 10.67 -18.89
CA GLN A 52 3.50 10.46 -19.76
C GLN A 52 3.32 9.32 -20.76
N TYR A 53 2.24 8.55 -20.64
CA TYR A 53 1.98 7.37 -21.47
C TYR A 53 0.98 7.67 -22.59
N ASP A 54 0.05 8.60 -22.35
CA ASP A 54 -0.95 8.99 -23.33
C ASP A 54 -0.40 10.07 -24.27
N SER A 55 -0.27 9.74 -25.56
CA SER A 55 0.17 10.69 -26.58
C SER A 55 -0.79 11.87 -26.78
N ALA A 56 -2.06 11.73 -26.39
CA ALA A 56 -3.03 12.81 -26.45
C ALA A 56 -2.90 13.79 -25.26
N SER A 57 -2.14 13.44 -24.22
CA SER A 57 -2.00 14.30 -23.06
C SER A 57 -1.26 15.60 -23.37
N GLU A 58 -1.60 16.66 -22.63
CA GLU A 58 -0.93 17.96 -22.77
C GLU A 58 0.58 17.85 -22.50
N LEU A 59 0.99 17.10 -21.47
CA LEU A 59 2.40 16.88 -21.15
C LEU A 59 3.13 16.23 -22.32
N ARG A 60 2.57 15.20 -22.97
CA ARG A 60 3.23 14.54 -24.11
C ARG A 60 3.29 15.42 -25.35
N GLN A 61 2.24 16.20 -25.60
CA GLN A 61 2.26 17.19 -26.69
C GLN A 61 3.33 18.26 -26.45
N TRP A 62 3.44 18.77 -25.22
CA TRP A 62 4.47 19.73 -24.85
C TRP A 62 5.88 19.13 -24.94
N LEU A 63 6.07 17.90 -24.45
CA LEU A 63 7.33 17.17 -24.61
C LEU A 63 7.69 16.93 -26.09
N ALA A 64 6.75 16.97 -27.03
CA ALA A 64 7.06 16.86 -28.46
C ALA A 64 7.39 18.20 -29.14
N SER A 65 7.36 19.32 -28.41
CA SER A 65 7.42 20.69 -28.96
C SER A 65 8.77 21.41 -28.77
N THR A 66 9.89 20.68 -28.80
CA THR A 66 11.24 21.24 -28.60
C THR A 66 11.51 22.45 -29.49
N GLY A 67 12.02 23.54 -28.91
CA GLY A 67 12.31 24.79 -29.61
C GLY A 67 11.10 25.67 -29.92
N GLN A 68 9.87 25.27 -29.56
CA GLN A 68 8.65 26.03 -29.82
C GLN A 68 8.03 26.58 -28.52
N PRO A 69 8.04 27.90 -28.28
CA PRO A 69 7.34 28.49 -27.14
C PRO A 69 5.83 28.29 -27.23
N SER A 70 5.25 27.60 -26.25
CA SER A 70 3.82 27.32 -26.19
C SER A 70 3.18 27.82 -24.89
N MET A 71 1.89 28.17 -24.98
CA MET A 71 1.07 28.35 -23.79
C MET A 71 0.65 26.97 -23.30
N VAL A 72 0.80 26.73 -22.00
CA VAL A 72 0.33 25.52 -21.33
C VAL A 72 -0.77 25.88 -20.33
N SER A 73 -1.56 24.89 -19.94
CA SER A 73 -2.58 25.00 -18.91
C SER A 73 -1.99 25.52 -17.59
N PRO A 74 -2.82 26.17 -16.75
CA PRO A 74 -2.42 26.53 -15.39
C PRO A 74 -1.86 25.34 -14.59
N GLU A 75 -2.43 24.16 -14.79
CA GLU A 75 -2.06 22.90 -14.14
C GLU A 75 -0.67 22.41 -14.54
N LEU A 76 -0.35 22.39 -15.84
CA LEU A 76 0.98 22.01 -16.31
C LEU A 76 2.02 23.09 -15.95
N ARG A 77 1.64 24.37 -16.01
CA ARG A 77 2.50 25.47 -15.54
C ARG A 77 2.87 25.31 -14.07
N ASP A 78 1.90 25.00 -13.23
CA ASP A 78 2.12 24.82 -11.79
C ASP A 78 3.03 23.62 -11.52
N LEU A 79 2.81 22.48 -12.20
CA LEU A 79 3.68 21.30 -12.08
C LEU A 79 5.15 21.61 -12.45
N LEU A 80 5.37 22.32 -13.56
CA LEU A 80 6.72 22.70 -14.00
C LEU A 80 7.41 23.65 -13.01
N ARG A 81 6.68 24.65 -12.49
CA ARG A 81 7.21 25.58 -11.48
C ARG A 81 7.48 24.90 -10.14
N GLN A 82 6.61 23.99 -9.70
CA GLN A 82 6.86 23.19 -8.52
C GLN A 82 8.10 22.31 -8.72
N SER A 83 8.29 21.74 -9.91
CA SER A 83 9.48 20.96 -10.25
C SER A 83 10.76 21.79 -10.15
N GLU A 84 10.78 23.02 -10.69
CA GLU A 84 11.91 23.95 -10.55
C GLU A 84 12.27 24.23 -9.08
N ARG A 85 11.24 24.46 -8.25
CA ARG A 85 11.43 24.70 -6.81
C ARG A 85 12.03 23.48 -6.12
N TRP A 86 11.54 22.28 -6.42
CA TRP A 86 12.04 21.05 -5.82
C TRP A 86 13.43 20.66 -6.31
N ILE A 87 13.77 20.91 -7.58
CA ILE A 87 15.15 20.77 -8.07
C ILE A 87 16.08 21.65 -7.24
N ALA A 88 15.71 22.91 -6.99
CA ALA A 88 16.53 23.83 -6.20
C ALA A 88 16.59 23.43 -4.71
N ALA A 89 15.44 23.19 -4.08
CA ALA A 89 15.34 22.88 -2.64
C ALA A 89 16.03 21.56 -2.26
N SER A 90 15.97 20.57 -3.16
CA SER A 90 16.61 19.26 -2.96
C SER A 90 18.06 19.20 -3.45
N ARG A 91 18.62 20.33 -3.92
CA ARG A 91 19.97 20.41 -4.53
C ARG A 91 20.16 19.40 -5.67
N GLY A 92 19.10 19.14 -6.43
CA GLY A 92 19.08 18.21 -7.56
C GLY A 92 18.83 16.74 -7.21
N ALA A 93 18.53 16.41 -5.95
CA ALA A 93 18.15 15.03 -5.58
C ALA A 93 16.80 14.62 -6.21
N PHE A 94 15.86 15.57 -6.39
CA PHE A 94 14.75 15.44 -7.32
C PHE A 94 15.10 16.08 -8.65
N HIS A 95 14.90 15.35 -9.75
CA HIS A 95 15.05 15.89 -11.10
C HIS A 95 14.22 15.11 -12.13
N PRO A 96 13.32 15.75 -12.91
CA PRO A 96 12.50 15.03 -13.89
C PRO A 96 13.30 14.32 -14.99
N ALA A 97 14.48 14.83 -15.34
CA ALA A 97 15.36 14.17 -16.31
C ALA A 97 15.99 12.84 -15.83
N VAL A 98 15.67 12.38 -14.61
CA VAL A 98 16.00 11.02 -14.15
C VAL A 98 15.43 9.93 -15.09
N ALA A 99 14.49 10.28 -15.95
CA ALA A 99 14.01 9.42 -17.04
C ALA A 99 15.15 8.95 -17.97
N GLU A 100 16.18 9.77 -18.20
CA GLU A 100 17.36 9.38 -18.99
C GLU A 100 18.14 8.25 -18.30
N LEU A 101 18.35 8.37 -16.99
CA LEU A 101 19.00 7.33 -16.19
C LEU A 101 18.14 6.07 -16.15
N THR A 102 16.82 6.22 -16.00
CA THR A 102 15.88 5.11 -16.04
C THR A 102 15.95 4.35 -17.35
N ALA A 103 16.07 5.04 -18.49
CA ALA A 103 16.22 4.41 -19.79
C ALA A 103 17.53 3.62 -19.90
N VAL A 104 18.65 4.17 -19.40
CA VAL A 104 19.95 3.48 -19.34
C VAL A 104 19.87 2.20 -18.52
N TRP A 105 19.31 2.26 -17.30
CA TRP A 105 19.19 1.09 -16.43
C TRP A 105 18.23 0.03 -16.96
N ARG A 106 17.13 0.42 -17.64
CA ARG A 106 16.25 -0.53 -18.33
C ARG A 106 16.96 -1.24 -19.48
N ALA A 107 17.67 -0.49 -20.33
CA ALA A 107 18.42 -1.08 -21.44
C ALA A 107 19.54 -2.02 -20.96
N ALA A 108 20.18 -1.69 -19.84
CA ALA A 108 21.14 -2.55 -19.16
C ALA A 108 20.50 -3.87 -18.68
N ALA A 109 19.31 -3.78 -18.09
CA ALA A 109 18.54 -4.96 -17.68
C ALA A 109 18.11 -5.84 -18.86
N ASP A 110 17.66 -5.23 -19.97
CA ASP A 110 17.32 -5.98 -21.18
C ASP A 110 18.51 -6.76 -21.74
N ARG A 111 19.73 -6.25 -21.56
CA ARG A 111 20.99 -6.89 -21.99
C ARG A 111 21.61 -7.79 -20.94
N GLN A 112 21.13 -7.77 -19.70
CA GLN A 112 21.75 -8.41 -18.55
C GLN A 112 23.22 -7.97 -18.32
N GLU A 113 23.53 -6.72 -18.64
CA GLU A 113 24.86 -6.12 -18.51
C GLU A 113 24.76 -4.78 -17.78
N LEU A 114 25.67 -4.49 -16.86
CA LEU A 114 25.66 -3.21 -16.13
C LEU A 114 25.93 -2.02 -17.05
N PRO A 115 25.33 -0.85 -16.78
CA PRO A 115 25.68 0.38 -17.49
C PRO A 115 27.18 0.68 -17.37
N THR A 116 27.80 1.03 -18.49
CA THR A 116 29.18 1.54 -18.48
C THR A 116 29.24 2.92 -17.87
N GLU A 117 30.41 3.28 -17.31
CA GLU A 117 30.65 4.62 -16.75
C GLU A 117 30.32 5.72 -17.77
N ARG A 118 30.75 5.57 -19.02
CA ARG A 118 30.43 6.52 -20.11
C ARG A 118 28.92 6.69 -20.35
N GLN A 119 28.13 5.62 -20.25
CA GLN A 119 26.68 5.70 -20.42
C GLN A 119 26.03 6.48 -19.26
N LEU A 120 26.50 6.23 -18.02
CA LEU A 120 26.02 6.93 -16.84
C LEU A 120 26.43 8.40 -16.86
N GLU A 121 27.70 8.72 -17.15
CA GLU A 121 28.21 10.09 -17.28
C GLU A 121 27.41 10.89 -18.32
N HIS A 122 27.12 10.29 -19.47
CA HIS A 122 26.29 10.91 -20.50
C HIS A 122 24.88 11.21 -19.98
N ALA A 123 24.20 10.24 -19.37
CA ALA A 123 22.85 10.46 -18.84
C ALA A 123 22.80 11.44 -17.66
N VAL A 124 23.82 11.46 -16.79
CA VAL A 124 23.98 12.47 -15.73
C VAL A 124 24.19 13.86 -16.34
N SER A 125 24.94 13.99 -17.43
CA SER A 125 25.11 15.27 -18.12
C SER A 125 23.79 15.81 -18.70
N LEU A 126 22.91 14.92 -19.17
CA LEU A 126 21.56 15.29 -19.61
C LEU A 126 20.71 15.78 -18.43
N CYS A 127 20.84 15.16 -17.25
CA CYS A 127 20.17 15.63 -16.03
C CYS A 127 20.59 17.03 -15.60
N ARG A 128 21.80 17.48 -15.96
CA ARG A 128 22.29 18.84 -15.66
C ARG A 128 21.88 19.87 -16.71
N THR A 129 21.25 19.46 -17.79
CA THR A 129 20.83 20.35 -18.87
C THR A 129 19.54 21.07 -18.49
N VAL A 130 19.51 22.39 -18.66
CA VAL A 130 18.28 23.18 -18.49
C VAL A 130 17.26 22.70 -19.52
N SER A 131 16.17 22.11 -19.04
CA SER A 131 15.23 21.38 -19.89
C SER A 131 14.13 22.27 -20.48
N TRP A 132 13.79 23.37 -19.81
CA TRP A 132 12.81 24.35 -20.30
C TRP A 132 13.09 25.77 -19.77
N GLN A 133 12.49 26.78 -20.41
CA GLN A 133 12.58 28.19 -20.01
C GLN A 133 11.24 28.90 -20.17
N TRP A 134 10.97 29.85 -19.27
CA TRP A 134 9.81 30.74 -19.33
C TRP A 134 10.14 32.04 -20.07
N SER A 135 9.23 32.47 -20.94
CA SER A 135 9.23 33.81 -21.52
C SER A 135 8.50 34.81 -20.60
N SER A 136 8.71 36.10 -20.84
CA SER A 136 8.07 37.18 -20.08
C SER A 136 6.54 37.22 -20.23
N ASP A 137 5.99 36.71 -21.33
CA ASP A 137 4.55 36.59 -21.59
C ASP A 137 3.94 35.29 -21.02
N GLY A 138 4.73 34.47 -20.31
CA GLY A 138 4.25 33.29 -19.59
C GLY A 138 4.12 32.01 -20.42
N ARG A 139 4.70 32.00 -21.64
CA ARG A 139 4.91 30.77 -22.42
C ARG A 139 6.10 29.99 -21.88
N VAL A 140 6.14 28.69 -22.15
CA VAL A 140 7.26 27.81 -21.85
C VAL A 140 7.84 27.24 -23.13
N SER A 141 9.16 27.24 -23.23
CA SER A 141 9.91 26.63 -24.32
C SER A 141 10.68 25.43 -23.80
N ARG A 142 10.50 24.26 -24.42
CA ARG A 142 11.36 23.09 -24.20
C ARG A 142 12.68 23.33 -24.94
N LEU A 143 13.81 23.17 -24.23
CA LEU A 143 15.14 23.54 -24.73
C LEU A 143 15.94 22.34 -25.26
N SER A 144 15.54 21.11 -24.93
CA SER A 144 16.22 19.90 -25.35
C SER A 144 15.25 18.73 -25.48
N ASP A 145 15.69 17.67 -26.16
CA ASP A 145 14.91 16.44 -26.32
C ASP A 145 14.98 15.48 -25.13
N VAL A 146 15.63 15.90 -24.04
CA VAL A 146 15.79 15.13 -22.79
C VAL A 146 14.44 14.63 -22.29
N ASN A 147 14.34 13.33 -22.06
CA ASN A 147 13.17 12.70 -21.48
C ASN A 147 12.95 13.22 -20.06
N LEU A 148 11.70 13.56 -19.74
CA LEU A 148 11.32 14.05 -18.42
C LEU A 148 10.20 13.18 -17.86
N ASP A 149 10.35 12.74 -16.61
CA ASP A 149 9.35 12.01 -15.83
C ASP A 149 9.00 12.83 -14.59
N PHE A 150 7.72 13.18 -14.44
CA PHE A 150 7.22 14.00 -13.34
C PHE A 150 6.44 13.19 -12.30
N ASN A 151 6.44 11.86 -12.37
CA ASN A 151 5.58 11.01 -11.55
C ASN A 151 5.84 11.13 -10.05
N ALA A 152 7.08 11.41 -9.65
CA ALA A 152 7.46 11.63 -8.25
C ALA A 152 6.87 12.92 -7.64
N LEU A 153 6.13 13.71 -8.42
CA LEU A 153 5.40 14.89 -7.97
C LEU A 153 3.94 14.89 -8.44
N ALA A 154 3.69 14.47 -9.69
CA ALA A 154 2.39 14.59 -10.34
C ALA A 154 1.27 13.83 -9.62
N LYS A 155 1.55 12.64 -9.08
CA LYS A 155 0.55 11.83 -8.36
C LYS A 155 0.09 12.54 -7.09
N GLY A 156 1.02 13.05 -6.27
CA GLY A 156 0.68 13.88 -5.12
C GLY A 156 -0.13 15.14 -5.50
N VAL A 157 0.22 15.83 -6.59
CA VAL A 157 -0.56 16.98 -7.11
C VAL A 157 -1.98 16.57 -7.48
N ILE A 158 -2.17 15.43 -8.15
CA ILE A 158 -3.50 14.93 -8.52
C ILE A 158 -4.34 14.63 -7.28
N ILE A 159 -3.75 13.99 -6.27
CA ILE A 159 -4.43 13.71 -5.00
C ILE A 159 -4.89 15.02 -4.34
N ASP A 160 -3.99 16.00 -4.20
CA ASP A 160 -4.34 17.29 -3.59
C ASP A 160 -5.44 18.01 -4.37
N ARG A 161 -5.36 18.07 -5.71
CA ARG A 161 -6.35 18.74 -6.54
C ARG A 161 -7.73 18.06 -6.46
N ALA A 162 -7.79 16.74 -6.49
CA ALA A 162 -9.05 15.99 -6.35
C ALA A 162 -9.70 16.24 -4.99
N VAL A 163 -8.91 16.19 -3.91
CA VAL A 163 -9.38 16.45 -2.54
C VAL A 163 -9.86 17.88 -2.37
N GLU A 164 -9.11 18.86 -2.89
CA GLU A 164 -9.49 20.28 -2.84
C GLU A 164 -10.75 20.58 -3.66
N ARG A 165 -10.91 19.92 -4.81
CA ARG A 165 -12.12 20.04 -5.64
C ARG A 165 -13.35 19.58 -4.89
N VAL A 166 -13.27 18.43 -4.22
CA VAL A 166 -14.36 17.92 -3.38
C VAL A 166 -14.64 18.87 -2.21
N ARG A 167 -13.61 19.31 -1.50
CA ARG A 167 -13.76 20.21 -0.35
C ARG A 167 -14.48 21.51 -0.71
N GLY A 168 -14.22 22.06 -1.90
CA GLY A 168 -14.87 23.28 -2.38
C GLY A 168 -16.32 23.08 -2.84
N GLU A 169 -16.68 21.89 -3.32
CA GLU A 169 -17.98 21.62 -3.93
C GLU A 169 -18.98 20.92 -2.99
N PHE A 170 -18.49 20.19 -1.99
CA PHE A 170 -19.31 19.37 -1.10
C PHE A 170 -19.14 19.78 0.37
N PRO A 171 -19.69 20.93 0.80
CA PRO A 171 -19.56 21.41 2.17
C PRO A 171 -20.22 20.51 3.23
N ALA A 172 -21.09 19.58 2.81
CA ALA A 172 -21.71 18.58 3.69
C ALA A 172 -20.74 17.44 4.08
N VAL A 173 -19.61 17.29 3.38
CA VAL A 173 -18.58 16.29 3.69
C VAL A 173 -17.71 16.81 4.83
N SER A 174 -17.69 16.09 5.95
CA SER A 174 -16.94 16.51 7.16
C SER A 174 -15.49 16.05 7.16
N SER A 175 -15.19 14.98 6.43
CA SER A 175 -13.85 14.41 6.25
C SER A 175 -13.76 13.63 4.95
N LEU A 176 -12.56 13.61 4.37
CA LEU A 176 -12.23 12.86 3.16
C LEU A 176 -10.84 12.25 3.30
N LEU A 177 -10.66 11.01 2.86
CA LEU A 177 -9.37 10.40 2.63
C LEU A 177 -9.31 9.94 1.18
N LEU A 178 -8.29 10.35 0.44
CA LEU A 178 -7.97 9.78 -0.86
C LEU A 178 -6.58 9.16 -0.78
N ASN A 179 -6.48 7.86 -1.04
CA ASN A 179 -5.24 7.11 -1.15
C ASN A 179 -5.12 6.60 -2.58
N ILE A 180 -4.00 6.84 -3.26
CA ILE A 180 -3.69 6.29 -4.58
C ILE A 180 -2.32 5.64 -4.53
N GLY A 181 -2.29 4.31 -4.58
CA GLY A 181 -1.04 3.54 -4.62
C GLY A 181 -0.17 3.63 -3.37
N GLY A 182 -0.73 4.00 -2.21
CA GLY A 182 -0.02 4.15 -0.93
C GLY A 182 0.24 5.61 -0.54
N ASP A 183 0.06 6.54 -1.47
CA ASP A 183 0.11 7.97 -1.20
C ASP A 183 -1.28 8.45 -0.88
N LEU A 184 -1.44 9.15 0.24
CA LEU A 184 -2.74 9.54 0.73
C LEU A 184 -2.81 10.98 1.19
N ARG A 185 -4.02 11.51 1.16
CA ARG A 185 -4.38 12.79 1.77
C ARG A 185 -5.64 12.62 2.59
N VAL A 186 -5.57 13.02 3.86
CA VAL A 186 -6.71 13.15 4.77
C VAL A 186 -7.03 14.63 4.92
N ILE A 187 -8.30 15.01 4.83
CA ILE A 187 -8.81 16.34 5.16
C ILE A 187 -10.04 16.25 6.06
N GLY A 188 -10.31 17.34 6.78
CA GLY A 188 -11.47 17.48 7.64
C GLY A 188 -11.18 17.15 9.09
N THR A 189 -12.23 16.76 9.82
CA THR A 189 -12.24 16.76 11.30
C THR A 189 -11.98 15.39 11.92
N HIS A 190 -12.09 14.31 11.15
CA HIS A 190 -11.93 12.95 11.66
C HIS A 190 -10.49 12.48 11.48
N ALA A 191 -9.94 11.94 12.56
CA ALA A 191 -8.61 11.34 12.54
C ALA A 191 -8.65 9.97 11.86
N LYS A 192 -7.67 9.69 11.00
CA LYS A 192 -7.46 8.38 10.39
C LYS A 192 -6.24 7.70 10.99
N THR A 193 -6.38 6.45 11.41
CA THR A 193 -5.23 5.62 11.77
C THR A 193 -4.69 4.94 10.52
N VAL A 194 -3.39 5.09 10.26
CA VAL A 194 -2.69 4.53 9.10
C VAL A 194 -1.52 3.69 9.58
N ALA A 195 -1.39 2.48 9.05
CA ALA A 195 -0.24 1.60 9.33
C ALA A 195 0.91 1.89 8.35
N ILE A 196 2.13 1.95 8.86
CA ILE A 196 3.35 2.03 8.06
C ILE A 196 3.87 0.62 7.83
N ALA A 197 3.87 0.20 6.57
CA ALA A 197 4.41 -1.10 6.19
C ALA A 197 5.90 -1.21 6.57
N ASP A 198 6.27 -2.37 7.08
CA ASP A 198 7.68 -2.73 7.26
C ASP A 198 8.28 -3.08 5.90
N PRO A 199 9.30 -2.37 5.38
CA PRO A 199 9.94 -2.71 4.11
C PRO A 199 10.67 -4.06 4.16
N HIS A 200 10.95 -4.57 5.36
CA HIS A 200 11.50 -5.90 5.60
C HIS A 200 10.42 -6.94 5.92
N ALA A 201 9.13 -6.58 5.84
CA ALA A 201 8.05 -7.57 5.90
C ALA A 201 8.25 -8.61 4.81
N ASP A 202 8.32 -9.88 5.21
CA ASP A 202 8.43 -11.02 4.30
C ASP A 202 7.05 -11.67 4.05
N ALA A 203 6.00 -11.18 4.72
CA ALA A 203 4.63 -11.57 4.47
C ALA A 203 3.66 -10.37 4.48
N GLU A 204 2.56 -10.49 3.72
CA GLU A 204 1.54 -9.44 3.57
C GLU A 204 0.83 -9.10 4.88
N ASN A 205 0.82 -10.02 5.84
CA ASN A 205 0.20 -9.87 7.15
C ASN A 205 1.21 -9.68 8.29
N ASP A 206 2.47 -9.36 7.98
CA ASP A 206 3.46 -8.99 8.99
C ASP A 206 3.06 -7.71 9.73
N ALA A 207 3.48 -7.60 10.99
CA ALA A 207 3.20 -6.43 11.81
C ALA A 207 3.84 -5.16 11.18
N PRO A 208 3.08 -4.06 11.08
CA PRO A 208 3.62 -2.78 10.60
C PRO A 208 4.68 -2.23 11.54
N LEU A 209 5.51 -1.31 11.05
CA LEU A 209 6.53 -0.63 11.85
C LEU A 209 5.90 0.29 12.90
N ALA A 210 4.86 1.01 12.50
CA ALA A 210 4.17 1.97 13.34
C ALA A 210 2.73 2.16 12.87
N TYR A 211 1.90 2.68 13.76
CA TYR A 211 0.58 3.22 13.45
C TYR A 211 0.60 4.72 13.68
N LEU A 212 0.09 5.48 12.72
CA LEU A 212 0.01 6.93 12.78
C LEU A 212 -1.43 7.40 12.83
N GLN A 213 -1.69 8.41 13.64
CA GLN A 213 -2.95 9.14 13.64
C GLN A 213 -2.82 10.42 12.81
N LEU A 214 -3.53 10.48 11.69
CA LEU A 214 -3.49 11.59 10.73
C LEU A 214 -4.78 12.42 10.77
N VAL A 215 -4.63 13.74 10.83
CA VAL A 215 -5.72 14.74 10.72
C VAL A 215 -5.24 15.85 9.81
N ASP A 216 -6.03 16.19 8.78
CA ASP A 216 -5.73 17.23 7.78
C ASP A 216 -4.29 17.20 7.26
N ARG A 217 -3.84 16.01 6.84
CA ARG A 217 -2.44 15.74 6.50
C ARG A 217 -2.32 14.70 5.38
N ALA A 218 -1.24 14.79 4.64
CA ALA A 218 -0.84 13.81 3.64
C ALA A 218 0.26 12.88 4.14
N MET A 219 0.35 11.71 3.53
CA MET A 219 1.44 10.77 3.72
C MET A 219 1.82 10.15 2.38
N ALA A 220 3.11 10.05 2.09
CA ALA A 220 3.65 9.29 0.98
C ALA A 220 4.81 8.42 1.45
N THR A 221 5.04 7.31 0.77
CA THR A 221 6.19 6.43 1.07
C THR A 221 6.87 6.02 -0.22
N SER A 222 8.18 6.29 -0.30
CA SER A 222 9.05 5.77 -1.35
C SER A 222 9.87 4.63 -0.78
N GLY A 223 9.98 3.52 -1.52
CA GLY A 223 10.76 2.37 -1.08
C GLY A 223 11.32 1.58 -2.24
N ASN A 224 12.49 0.97 -2.05
CA ASN A 224 13.20 0.23 -3.09
C ASN A 224 12.70 -1.22 -3.27
N TYR A 225 11.86 -1.72 -2.35
CA TYR A 225 11.47 -3.12 -2.25
C TYR A 225 10.39 -3.59 -3.22
N ARG A 226 9.72 -2.69 -3.96
CA ARG A 226 8.59 -3.03 -4.85
C ARG A 226 8.84 -2.84 -6.35
N ARG A 227 9.85 -2.07 -6.75
CA ARG A 227 10.11 -1.68 -8.15
C ARG A 227 11.61 -1.52 -8.39
N GLY A 228 12.11 -2.01 -9.54
CA GLY A 228 13.53 -2.01 -9.85
C GLY A 228 13.84 -2.83 -11.11
N VAL A 229 15.13 -3.01 -11.41
CA VAL A 229 15.61 -3.88 -12.48
C VAL A 229 16.45 -5.03 -11.93
N GLN A 230 16.49 -6.15 -12.66
CA GLN A 230 17.30 -7.32 -12.32
C GLN A 230 18.40 -7.48 -13.37
N ILE A 231 19.66 -7.48 -12.95
CA ILE A 231 20.82 -7.61 -13.83
C ILE A 231 21.77 -8.64 -13.20
N GLY A 232 22.00 -9.75 -13.89
CA GLY A 232 22.92 -10.79 -13.40
C GLY A 232 22.51 -11.40 -12.06
N GLY A 233 21.20 -11.47 -11.77
CA GLY A 233 20.66 -11.99 -10.52
C GLY A 233 20.73 -11.03 -9.32
N GLN A 234 21.16 -9.78 -9.53
CA GLN A 234 21.12 -8.72 -8.53
C GLN A 234 20.00 -7.73 -8.82
N SER A 235 19.33 -7.27 -7.76
CA SER A 235 18.26 -6.26 -7.83
C SER A 235 18.83 -4.86 -7.68
N TYR A 236 18.40 -3.95 -8.53
CA TYR A 236 18.77 -2.53 -8.48
C TYR A 236 17.51 -1.68 -8.32
N SER A 237 17.56 -0.71 -7.40
CA SER A 237 16.45 0.20 -7.13
C SER A 237 16.03 1.00 -8.37
N HIS A 238 14.73 1.28 -8.49
CA HIS A 238 14.20 2.21 -9.49
C HIS A 238 14.42 3.69 -9.11
N ILE A 239 14.80 3.97 -7.86
CA ILE A 239 15.16 5.32 -7.40
C ILE A 239 16.64 5.51 -7.73
N LEU A 240 16.93 6.48 -8.60
CA LEU A 240 18.27 6.74 -9.12
C LEU A 240 18.72 8.12 -8.66
N ASN A 241 20.00 8.26 -8.28
CA ASN A 241 20.59 9.53 -7.94
C ASN A 241 20.91 10.33 -9.22
N PRO A 242 20.27 11.49 -9.48
CA PRO A 242 20.48 12.25 -10.71
C PRO A 242 21.91 12.81 -10.87
N GLN A 243 22.69 12.87 -9.78
CA GLN A 243 24.03 13.43 -9.76
C GLN A 243 25.12 12.40 -10.06
N THR A 244 24.87 11.12 -9.76
CA THR A 244 25.82 10.01 -9.94
C THR A 244 25.37 8.98 -10.98
N GLY A 245 24.07 8.93 -11.28
CA GLY A 245 23.45 7.93 -12.13
C GLY A 245 23.26 6.56 -11.48
N GLN A 246 23.64 6.41 -10.21
CA GLN A 246 23.59 5.14 -9.48
C GLN A 246 22.23 4.92 -8.80
N PRO A 247 21.76 3.67 -8.68
CA PRO A 247 20.63 3.29 -7.86
C PRO A 247 20.88 3.62 -6.38
N CYS A 248 19.81 4.04 -5.70
CA CYS A 248 19.86 4.38 -4.27
C CYS A 248 19.40 3.18 -3.45
N ASP A 249 20.33 2.57 -2.71
CA ASP A 249 20.11 1.34 -1.94
C ASP A 249 20.37 1.51 -0.43
N HIS A 250 20.79 2.70 0.02
CA HIS A 250 21.09 2.97 1.44
C HIS A 250 19.82 3.05 2.31
N LEU A 251 18.70 3.48 1.72
CA LEU A 251 17.38 3.49 2.34
C LEU A 251 16.46 2.48 1.65
N VAL A 252 15.74 1.70 2.45
CA VAL A 252 14.70 0.77 1.96
C VAL A 252 13.31 1.38 1.99
N SER A 253 13.09 2.38 2.85
CA SER A 253 11.85 3.12 2.95
C SER A 253 12.08 4.55 3.43
N ALA A 254 11.36 5.49 2.84
CA ALA A 254 11.23 6.87 3.29
C ALA A 254 9.74 7.23 3.32
N THR A 255 9.18 7.33 4.52
CA THR A 255 7.80 7.79 4.75
C THR A 255 7.83 9.25 5.14
N VAL A 256 7.02 10.07 4.47
CA VAL A 256 6.92 11.51 4.71
C VAL A 256 5.48 11.88 5.03
N LEU A 257 5.31 12.66 6.09
CA LEU A 257 4.10 13.39 6.42
C LEU A 257 4.28 14.85 6.03
N ALA A 258 3.30 15.41 5.34
CA ALA A 258 3.27 16.82 5.00
C ALA A 258 1.83 17.32 5.01
N ARG A 259 1.62 18.65 4.96
CA ARG A 259 0.28 19.17 4.72
C ARG A 259 -0.26 18.62 3.40
N GLU A 260 0.48 18.79 2.30
CA GLU A 260 0.09 18.45 0.93
C GLU A 260 0.71 17.13 0.45
N ALA A 261 -0.07 16.35 -0.31
CA ALA A 261 0.38 15.08 -0.90
C ALA A 261 1.48 15.29 -1.94
N ALA A 262 1.44 16.37 -2.72
CA ALA A 262 2.51 16.76 -3.64
C ALA A 262 3.86 16.93 -2.91
N THR A 263 3.84 17.56 -1.74
CA THR A 263 5.04 17.76 -0.91
C THR A 263 5.51 16.44 -0.30
N ALA A 264 4.59 15.59 0.18
CA ALA A 264 4.95 14.28 0.72
C ALA A 264 5.58 13.36 -0.34
N ASP A 265 4.99 13.24 -1.52
CA ASP A 265 5.41 12.36 -2.63
C ASP A 265 6.82 12.70 -3.12
N VAL A 266 7.06 13.98 -3.40
CA VAL A 266 8.37 14.45 -3.88
C VAL A 266 9.44 14.32 -2.80
N LEU A 267 9.13 14.64 -1.55
CA LEU A 267 10.10 14.50 -0.45
C LEU A 267 10.43 13.03 -0.18
N ALA A 268 9.47 12.11 -0.27
CA ALA A 268 9.75 10.69 -0.09
C ALA A 268 10.80 10.21 -1.11
N THR A 269 10.74 10.71 -2.35
CA THR A 269 11.75 10.45 -3.38
C THR A 269 13.08 11.16 -3.06
N VAL A 270 13.05 12.46 -2.74
CA VAL A 270 14.24 13.26 -2.40
C VAL A 270 15.03 12.63 -1.25
N LEU A 271 14.36 12.26 -0.17
CA LEU A 271 14.99 11.67 1.02
C LEU A 271 15.58 10.30 0.73
N SER A 272 15.02 9.57 -0.23
CA SER A 272 15.57 8.29 -0.70
C SER A 272 16.88 8.47 -1.50
N VAL A 273 17.15 9.67 -2.02
CA VAL A 273 18.37 10.00 -2.79
C VAL A 273 19.43 10.68 -1.91
N MET A 274 19.02 11.55 -0.99
CA MET A 274 19.92 12.29 -0.11
C MET A 274 20.55 11.39 0.96
N SER A 275 21.63 11.88 1.57
CA SER A 275 22.13 11.31 2.83
C SER A 275 21.07 11.47 3.93
N ILE A 276 21.11 10.60 4.95
CA ILE A 276 20.16 10.66 6.07
C ILE A 276 20.24 12.01 6.79
N ASP A 277 21.45 12.51 7.04
CA ASP A 277 21.66 13.77 7.75
C ASP A 277 21.15 14.98 6.94
N ASP A 278 21.51 15.06 5.64
CA ASP A 278 21.03 16.15 4.78
C ASP A 278 19.50 16.09 4.60
N GLY A 279 18.94 14.88 4.54
CA GLY A 279 17.50 14.66 4.43
C GLY A 279 16.75 15.13 5.68
N LEU A 280 17.25 14.79 6.87
CA LEU A 280 16.69 15.26 8.13
C LEU A 280 16.84 16.78 8.31
N GLU A 281 17.95 17.37 7.85
CA GLU A 281 18.13 18.83 7.82
C GLU A 281 17.09 19.50 6.91
N LEU A 282 16.90 18.98 5.69
CA LEU A 282 15.89 19.49 4.76
C LEU A 282 14.49 19.42 5.36
N VAL A 283 14.09 18.27 5.92
CA VAL A 283 12.79 18.12 6.60
C VAL A 283 12.64 19.12 7.75
N GLY A 284 13.68 19.29 8.57
CA GLY A 284 13.67 20.25 9.68
C GLY A 284 13.53 21.71 9.26
N SER A 285 13.92 22.05 8.02
CA SER A 285 13.78 23.40 7.46
C SER A 285 12.39 23.72 6.93
N LEU A 286 11.55 22.70 6.70
CA LEU A 286 10.23 22.84 6.10
C LEU A 286 9.13 22.88 7.16
N PRO A 287 8.12 23.76 7.03
CA PRO A 287 7.00 23.80 7.94
C PRO A 287 6.07 22.59 7.72
N ASP A 288 5.56 22.03 8.82
CA ASP A 288 4.56 20.94 8.81
C ASP A 288 4.97 19.68 8.03
N VAL A 289 6.27 19.42 7.93
CA VAL A 289 6.84 18.20 7.35
C VAL A 289 7.54 17.39 8.44
N ASP A 290 7.29 16.08 8.45
CA ASP A 290 7.93 15.10 9.31
C ASP A 290 8.20 13.82 8.51
N CYS A 291 9.23 13.05 8.87
CA CYS A 291 9.59 11.81 8.18
C CYS A 291 10.06 10.70 9.11
N LEU A 292 9.97 9.47 8.59
CA LEU A 292 10.58 8.24 9.09
C LEU A 292 11.32 7.56 7.94
N LEU A 293 12.62 7.37 8.12
CA LEU A 293 13.52 6.71 7.19
C LEU A 293 13.94 5.36 7.77
N VAL A 294 14.03 4.34 6.92
CA VAL A 294 14.50 3.00 7.29
C VAL A 294 15.65 2.63 6.37
N ASP A 295 16.83 2.38 6.96
CA ASP A 295 18.00 1.94 6.20
C ASP A 295 17.97 0.44 5.90
N SER A 296 18.87 -0.02 5.05
CA SER A 296 18.95 -1.43 4.63
C SER A 296 19.21 -2.43 5.78
N THR A 297 19.58 -1.96 6.98
CA THR A 297 19.75 -2.79 8.18
C THR A 297 18.50 -2.85 9.04
N GLY A 298 17.44 -2.12 8.68
CA GLY A 298 16.21 -1.97 9.44
C GLY A 298 16.29 -0.88 10.51
N LYS A 299 17.39 -0.12 10.59
CA LYS A 299 17.52 0.97 11.55
C LYS A 299 16.68 2.17 11.10
N GLN A 300 15.96 2.74 12.07
CA GLN A 300 15.01 3.82 11.85
C GLN A 300 15.62 5.18 12.21
N TYR A 301 15.36 6.18 11.38
CA TYR A 301 15.76 7.57 11.59
C TYR A 301 14.52 8.45 11.40
N ALA A 302 14.13 9.18 12.44
CA ALA A 302 12.92 9.96 12.44
C ALA A 302 13.23 11.45 12.65
N SER A 303 12.44 12.29 11.98
CA SER A 303 12.40 13.72 12.26
C SER A 303 11.95 13.99 13.71
N ALA A 304 12.35 15.14 14.27
CA ALA A 304 12.18 15.43 15.69
C ALA A 304 10.72 15.36 16.20
N LYS A 305 9.72 15.64 15.35
CA LYS A 305 8.30 15.66 15.77
C LYS A 305 7.52 14.42 15.33
N TRP A 306 8.17 13.45 14.70
CA TRP A 306 7.55 12.21 14.22
C TRP A 306 6.73 11.47 15.29
N HIS A 307 7.29 11.33 16.49
CA HIS A 307 6.67 10.64 17.63
C HIS A 307 5.29 11.20 18.03
N ARG A 308 4.92 12.41 17.59
CA ARG A 308 3.63 13.03 17.90
C ARG A 308 2.46 12.39 17.16
N TYR A 309 2.74 11.68 16.07
CA TYR A 309 1.72 11.03 15.25
C TYR A 309 1.56 9.56 15.62
N GLU A 310 2.53 8.96 16.31
CA GLU A 310 2.51 7.53 16.65
C GLU A 310 1.46 7.20 17.70
N VAL A 311 0.72 6.11 17.46
CA VAL A 311 -0.30 5.58 18.38
C VAL A 311 -0.05 4.10 18.67
N ALA A 312 -0.41 3.68 19.89
CA ALA A 312 -0.25 2.29 20.32
C ALA A 312 -1.15 1.33 19.54
N LYS A 313 -0.65 0.10 19.27
CA LYS A 313 -1.35 -0.97 18.54
C LYS A 313 -2.76 -1.26 19.08
N THR A 314 -2.99 -1.12 20.39
CA THR A 314 -4.29 -1.36 21.04
C THR A 314 -5.38 -0.35 20.68
N LEU A 315 -5.02 0.88 20.28
CA LEU A 315 -5.96 1.91 19.83
C LEU A 315 -6.28 1.81 18.33
N ALA A 316 -5.57 0.96 17.58
CA ALA A 316 -5.69 0.85 16.13
C ALA A 316 -6.84 -0.05 15.64
N GLY A 317 -7.76 -0.50 16.51
CA GLY A 317 -8.96 -1.23 16.06
C GLY A 317 -9.59 -2.26 17.01
N ARG A 318 -9.42 -2.17 18.34
CA ARG A 318 -10.19 -3.04 19.27
C ARG A 318 -11.42 -2.32 19.83
N PRO A 319 -12.65 -2.81 19.63
CA PRO A 319 -13.69 -2.56 20.62
C PRO A 319 -13.22 -3.18 21.95
N ALA A 320 -13.44 -2.45 23.05
CA ALA A 320 -13.09 -2.92 24.38
C ALA A 320 -13.77 -4.27 24.63
N VAL A 321 -12.99 -5.33 24.83
CA VAL A 321 -13.50 -6.63 25.28
C VAL A 321 -14.18 -6.40 26.63
N ARG A 322 -15.52 -6.37 26.63
CA ARG A 322 -16.27 -6.54 27.86
C ARG A 322 -16.04 -7.98 28.29
N THR A 323 -15.30 -8.14 29.37
CA THR A 323 -15.22 -9.42 30.08
C THR A 323 -16.64 -9.76 30.55
N VAL A 324 -17.34 -10.60 29.80
CA VAL A 324 -18.58 -11.19 30.29
C VAL A 324 -18.16 -12.21 31.34
N GLN A 325 -18.33 -11.86 32.60
CA GLN A 325 -18.36 -12.84 33.68
C GLN A 325 -19.55 -13.76 33.40
N VAL A 326 -19.27 -14.96 32.89
CA VAL A 326 -20.27 -16.02 32.88
C VAL A 326 -20.54 -16.37 34.34
N ALA A 327 -21.71 -15.97 34.81
CA ALA A 327 -22.20 -16.33 36.13
C ALA A 327 -22.21 -17.85 36.26
N ALA A 328 -21.50 -18.34 37.28
CA ALA A 328 -21.49 -19.74 37.66
C ALA A 328 -22.93 -20.21 37.96
N ALA A 329 -23.49 -21.03 37.07
CA ALA A 329 -24.63 -21.85 37.40
C ALA A 329 -24.14 -23.13 38.08
N ASN A 330 -24.57 -23.31 39.33
CA ASN A 330 -24.27 -24.44 40.20
C ASN A 330 -24.58 -25.80 39.54
N GLY A 331 -23.63 -26.72 39.63
CA GLY A 331 -23.82 -28.14 39.33
C GLY A 331 -22.49 -28.89 39.36
N GLY A 332 -22.09 -29.38 40.53
CA GLY A 332 -20.79 -30.00 40.73
C GLY A 332 -20.61 -31.32 39.99
N ALA A 333 -19.41 -31.52 39.42
CA ALA A 333 -18.74 -32.81 39.32
C ALA A 333 -17.25 -32.61 38.98
N GLN A 334 -16.41 -33.06 39.89
CA GLN A 334 -15.06 -33.62 39.74
C GLN A 334 -14.05 -32.93 38.80
N SER A 335 -12.97 -32.48 39.45
CA SER A 335 -11.68 -32.10 38.90
C SER A 335 -11.13 -33.13 37.90
N ASN A 336 -10.89 -32.69 36.67
CA ASN A 336 -9.84 -33.27 35.82
C ASN A 336 -8.94 -32.14 35.30
N ASP A 337 -7.66 -32.40 35.45
CA ASP A 337 -6.52 -31.56 35.13
C ASP A 337 -6.26 -31.57 33.61
N ASP A 338 -7.02 -30.80 32.84
CA ASP A 338 -6.87 -30.69 31.37
C ASP A 338 -5.85 -29.62 30.93
N ARG A 339 -4.98 -29.14 31.82
CA ARG A 339 -4.00 -28.07 31.52
C ARG A 339 -2.72 -28.55 30.81
N VAL A 340 -2.69 -29.77 30.28
CA VAL A 340 -1.44 -30.43 29.81
C VAL A 340 -1.22 -30.35 28.28
N ALA A 341 -2.16 -29.92 27.45
CA ALA A 341 -2.05 -30.08 25.98
C ALA A 341 -1.69 -28.82 25.13
N VAL A 342 -1.35 -27.68 25.74
CA VAL A 342 -1.09 -26.43 24.98
C VAL A 342 0.40 -26.25 24.61
N LYS A 343 1.31 -26.90 25.34
CA LYS A 343 2.73 -26.48 25.35
C LYS A 343 3.56 -26.90 24.13
N ASP A 344 3.07 -27.79 23.26
CA ASP A 344 3.86 -28.39 22.17
C ASP A 344 3.06 -28.60 20.86
N ALA A 345 1.92 -27.93 20.67
CA ALA A 345 1.06 -28.14 19.50
C ALA A 345 1.65 -27.56 18.20
N PHE A 346 2.25 -26.38 18.31
CA PHE A 346 2.88 -25.67 17.19
C PHE A 346 4.41 -25.67 17.37
N PRO A 347 5.21 -25.85 16.30
CA PRO A 347 6.67 -25.83 16.39
C PRO A 347 7.19 -24.53 17.02
N VAL A 348 7.88 -24.65 18.15
CA VAL A 348 8.35 -23.51 18.95
C VAL A 348 9.32 -22.63 18.15
N GLY A 349 9.09 -21.31 18.16
CA GLY A 349 9.93 -20.33 17.49
C GLY A 349 9.84 -20.36 15.96
N GLN A 350 8.82 -21.02 15.41
CA GLN A 350 8.56 -21.08 13.98
C GLN A 350 7.22 -20.45 13.64
N GLU A 351 7.05 -20.14 12.36
CA GLU A 351 5.79 -19.73 11.75
C GLU A 351 5.53 -20.61 10.51
N LEU A 352 4.26 -20.81 10.19
CA LEU A 352 3.83 -21.46 8.96
C LEU A 352 3.78 -20.40 7.85
N LEU A 353 4.73 -20.47 6.91
CA LEU A 353 4.70 -19.71 5.67
C LEU A 353 3.71 -20.37 4.69
N ILE A 354 2.80 -19.56 4.17
CA ILE A 354 1.81 -19.90 3.15
C ILE A 354 2.12 -19.03 1.94
N GLU A 355 2.62 -19.64 0.87
CA GLU A 355 2.84 -18.95 -0.40
C GLU A 355 1.67 -19.24 -1.33
N LEU A 356 1.16 -18.20 -2.00
CA LEU A 356 0.05 -18.32 -2.95
C LEU A 356 0.34 -17.50 -4.20
N GLU A 357 0.08 -18.07 -5.38
CA GLU A 357 0.19 -17.39 -6.68
C GLU A 357 -1.20 -17.21 -7.29
N LEU A 358 -1.67 -15.97 -7.41
CA LEU A 358 -2.96 -15.64 -8.02
C LEU A 358 -2.82 -15.51 -9.54
N ASN A 359 -3.75 -16.13 -10.27
CA ASN A 359 -3.79 -16.09 -11.72
C ASN A 359 -4.34 -14.76 -12.27
N ARG A 360 -3.86 -14.42 -13.47
CA ARG A 360 -4.49 -13.43 -14.36
C ARG A 360 -5.29 -14.20 -15.42
N PRO A 361 -6.63 -14.09 -15.46
CA PRO A 361 -7.42 -14.71 -16.52
C PRO A 361 -7.07 -14.10 -17.87
N ASP A 362 -6.94 -14.93 -18.90
CA ASP A 362 -6.78 -14.49 -20.29
C ASP A 362 -8.15 -14.12 -20.90
N GLY A 363 -8.26 -12.96 -21.57
CA GLY A 363 -9.32 -12.70 -22.54
C GLY A 363 -10.65 -12.08 -22.06
N GLY A 364 -10.64 -11.00 -21.27
CA GLY A 364 -11.87 -10.23 -20.96
C GLY A 364 -11.67 -8.71 -21.02
N ARG A 365 -12.68 -7.95 -21.46
CA ARG A 365 -12.74 -6.50 -21.22
C ARG A 365 -12.87 -6.29 -19.70
N GLY A 366 -11.82 -5.78 -19.07
CA GLY A 366 -11.77 -5.44 -17.64
C GLY A 366 -11.32 -6.59 -16.75
N TYR A 367 -10.04 -6.62 -16.37
CA TYR A 367 -9.53 -7.51 -15.34
C TYR A 367 -10.00 -7.03 -13.96
N ARG A 368 -10.74 -7.86 -13.20
CA ARG A 368 -11.18 -7.58 -11.81
C ARG A 368 -10.31 -8.30 -10.81
N ARG A 369 -9.87 -7.69 -9.72
CA ARG A 369 -9.06 -8.39 -8.71
C ARG A 369 -9.89 -9.46 -7.97
N PRO A 370 -9.32 -10.64 -7.66
CA PRO A 370 -10.04 -11.64 -6.87
C PRO A 370 -10.15 -11.22 -5.40
N TYR A 371 -11.27 -11.58 -4.80
CA TYR A 371 -11.47 -11.73 -3.37
C TYR A 371 -10.75 -12.99 -2.90
N VAL A 372 -10.09 -12.94 -1.74
CA VAL A 372 -9.36 -14.09 -1.20
C VAL A 372 -9.61 -14.22 0.30
N ALA A 373 -9.86 -15.43 0.78
CA ALA A 373 -9.78 -15.75 2.21
C ALA A 373 -8.82 -16.92 2.44
N VAL A 374 -8.00 -16.80 3.47
CA VAL A 374 -7.13 -17.87 3.98
C VAL A 374 -7.41 -18.03 5.46
N TRP A 375 -7.86 -19.21 5.88
CA TRP A 375 -8.24 -19.48 7.27
C TRP A 375 -8.02 -20.95 7.65
N VAL A 376 -8.08 -21.22 8.94
CA VAL A 376 -7.94 -22.56 9.53
C VAL A 376 -9.24 -22.93 10.25
N GLU A 377 -9.69 -24.17 10.06
CA GLU A 377 -10.77 -24.78 10.83
C GLU A 377 -10.25 -25.96 11.66
N ASP A 378 -10.90 -26.22 12.80
CA ASP A 378 -10.66 -27.41 13.62
C ASP A 378 -11.27 -28.68 12.99
N GLU A 379 -11.08 -29.84 13.64
CA GLU A 379 -11.65 -31.13 13.19
C GLU A 379 -13.18 -31.13 13.08
N LYS A 380 -13.86 -30.23 13.81
CA LYS A 380 -15.33 -30.08 13.79
C LYS A 380 -15.79 -29.11 12.70
N GLY A 381 -14.87 -28.49 11.97
CA GLY A 381 -15.16 -27.51 10.92
C GLY A 381 -15.52 -26.12 11.45
N PHE A 382 -15.16 -25.83 12.71
CA PHE A 382 -15.29 -24.49 13.29
C PHE A 382 -14.06 -23.65 12.91
N PRO A 383 -14.23 -22.42 12.39
CA PRO A 383 -13.10 -21.55 12.05
C PRO A 383 -12.41 -21.06 13.33
N VAL A 384 -11.11 -21.30 13.42
CA VAL A 384 -10.30 -20.95 14.59
C VAL A 384 -9.37 -19.77 14.33
N ARG A 385 -9.01 -19.52 13.07
CA ARG A 385 -8.15 -18.39 12.69
C ARG A 385 -8.42 -17.96 11.27
N THR A 386 -8.66 -16.67 11.04
CA THR A 386 -8.57 -16.07 9.71
C THR A 386 -7.20 -15.40 9.52
N ILE A 387 -6.38 -15.96 8.63
CA ILE A 387 -4.99 -15.53 8.38
C ILE A 387 -4.95 -14.33 7.43
N ALA A 388 -5.80 -14.36 6.40
CA ALA A 388 -5.93 -13.26 5.45
C ALA A 388 -7.36 -13.18 4.94
N LEU A 389 -7.85 -11.95 4.80
CA LEU A 389 -9.14 -11.64 4.20
C LEU A 389 -8.97 -10.46 3.24
N TRP A 390 -8.92 -10.74 1.95
CA TRP A 390 -8.82 -9.74 0.89
C TRP A 390 -10.20 -9.57 0.26
N LEU A 391 -10.91 -8.54 0.67
CA LEU A 391 -12.28 -8.28 0.27
C LEU A 391 -12.44 -6.84 -0.18
N GLN A 392 -13.39 -6.60 -1.08
CA GLN A 392 -13.93 -5.26 -1.26
C GLN A 392 -14.99 -5.01 -0.19
N THR A 393 -14.60 -4.40 0.92
CA THR A 393 -15.50 -4.17 2.07
C THR A 393 -16.37 -2.92 1.93
N THR A 394 -16.38 -2.26 0.76
CA THR A 394 -16.77 -0.85 0.68
C THR A 394 -17.71 -0.56 -0.52
N GLY A 395 -18.87 0.04 -0.21
CA GLY A 395 -20.20 -0.01 -0.84
C GLY A 395 -21.26 -0.05 0.28
N PRO A 396 -22.60 -0.14 0.07
CA PRO A 396 -23.58 -0.22 1.15
C PRO A 396 -23.53 -1.60 1.86
N GLY A 397 -22.43 -1.86 2.56
CA GLY A 397 -22.03 -3.15 3.12
C GLY A 397 -20.92 -3.83 2.32
N PRO A 398 -20.29 -4.88 2.89
CA PRO A 398 -19.29 -5.68 2.19
C PRO A 398 -19.95 -6.27 0.95
N ARG A 399 -19.61 -5.81 -0.25
CA ARG A 399 -20.11 -6.44 -1.47
C ARG A 399 -19.27 -7.67 -1.74
N TRP A 400 -19.90 -8.73 -2.23
CA TRP A 400 -19.23 -9.95 -2.69
C TRP A 400 -18.45 -10.76 -1.63
N HIS A 401 -18.43 -10.38 -0.35
CA HIS A 401 -17.98 -11.28 0.74
C HIS A 401 -18.75 -12.62 0.76
N ARG A 402 -20.03 -12.60 0.38
CA ARG A 402 -20.87 -13.80 0.15
C ARG A 402 -20.37 -14.68 -1.00
N ASP A 403 -19.54 -14.14 -1.89
CA ASP A 403 -18.91 -14.91 -2.96
C ASP A 403 -17.73 -15.74 -2.44
N LEU A 404 -17.12 -15.35 -1.30
CA LEU A 404 -16.32 -16.25 -0.47
C LEU A 404 -17.26 -17.15 0.35
N ARG A 405 -18.02 -17.98 -0.37
CA ARG A 405 -19.17 -18.75 0.12
C ARG A 405 -18.86 -19.65 1.31
N ARG A 406 -17.66 -20.22 1.39
CA ARG A 406 -17.28 -21.10 2.51
C ARG A 406 -16.84 -20.26 3.70
N TRP A 407 -15.94 -19.30 3.51
CA TRP A 407 -15.50 -18.41 4.59
C TRP A 407 -16.69 -17.66 5.21
N TYR A 408 -17.57 -17.07 4.40
CA TYR A 408 -18.75 -16.33 4.87
C TYR A 408 -19.65 -17.17 5.78
N ARG A 409 -19.92 -18.44 5.43
CA ARG A 409 -20.69 -19.35 6.28
C ARG A 409 -19.95 -19.73 7.57
N GLY A 410 -18.63 -19.82 7.52
CA GLY A 410 -17.81 -20.04 8.70
C GLY A 410 -17.88 -18.86 9.66
N ASP A 411 -17.75 -17.64 9.13
CA ASP A 411 -17.80 -16.41 9.92
C ASP A 411 -19.17 -16.19 10.60
N GLU A 412 -20.29 -16.51 9.92
CA GLU A 412 -21.62 -16.50 10.55
C GLU A 412 -21.71 -17.44 11.76
N MET A 413 -21.04 -18.60 11.71
CA MET A 413 -20.99 -19.53 12.84
C MET A 413 -20.05 -19.05 13.95
N ARG A 414 -18.94 -18.39 13.59
CA ARG A 414 -17.98 -17.80 14.54
C ARG A 414 -18.63 -16.68 15.36
N LEU A 415 -19.39 -15.80 14.69
CA LEU A 415 -20.12 -14.68 15.32
C LEU A 415 -21.14 -15.12 16.39
N LEU A 416 -21.56 -16.39 16.41
CA LEU A 416 -22.43 -16.92 17.47
C LEU A 416 -21.69 -17.15 18.79
N VAL A 417 -20.36 -17.19 18.76
CA VAL A 417 -19.48 -17.52 19.90
C VAL A 417 -18.54 -16.36 20.23
N ASP A 418 -18.22 -15.52 19.24
CA ASP A 418 -17.29 -14.39 19.35
C ASP A 418 -17.84 -13.16 18.60
N ASP A 419 -18.07 -12.06 19.32
CA ASP A 419 -18.61 -10.80 18.78
C ASP A 419 -17.59 -9.98 17.95
N THR A 420 -16.39 -10.48 17.69
CA THR A 420 -15.39 -9.78 16.86
C THR A 420 -15.89 -9.67 15.41
N ASP A 421 -15.91 -8.47 14.83
CA ASP A 421 -16.22 -8.28 13.41
C ASP A 421 -14.94 -8.43 12.57
N LEU A 422 -14.72 -9.59 11.97
CA LEU A 422 -13.52 -9.86 11.16
C LEU A 422 -13.47 -9.03 9.87
N ILE A 423 -14.61 -8.68 9.30
CA ILE A 423 -14.64 -7.84 8.10
C ILE A 423 -14.11 -6.45 8.45
N ASP A 424 -14.51 -5.88 9.58
CA ASP A 424 -14.04 -4.57 10.01
C ASP A 424 -12.62 -4.57 10.60
N THR A 425 -12.16 -5.71 11.14
CA THR A 425 -10.88 -5.77 11.89
C THR A 425 -9.70 -6.34 11.11
N ILE A 426 -9.90 -7.30 10.19
CA ILE A 426 -8.80 -8.01 9.51
C ILE A 426 -8.87 -7.97 7.98
N SER A 427 -9.94 -7.44 7.40
CA SER A 427 -10.03 -7.33 5.95
C SER A 427 -9.02 -6.31 5.39
N SER A 428 -8.57 -6.55 4.16
CA SER A 428 -7.78 -5.60 3.40
C SER A 428 -8.18 -5.60 1.93
N ALA A 429 -7.66 -4.64 1.17
CA ALA A 429 -7.97 -4.49 -0.24
C ALA A 429 -7.60 -5.74 -1.06
N THR A 430 -8.34 -5.98 -2.14
CA THR A 430 -8.03 -7.06 -3.08
C THR A 430 -6.65 -6.89 -3.72
N ARG A 431 -5.96 -8.01 -3.96
CA ARG A 431 -4.62 -8.05 -4.56
C ARG A 431 -4.70 -8.40 -6.05
N PRO A 432 -3.82 -7.85 -6.92
CA PRO A 432 -3.76 -8.26 -8.32
C PRO A 432 -3.24 -9.70 -8.49
N ALA A 433 -3.13 -10.18 -9.73
CA ALA A 433 -2.46 -11.43 -10.03
C ALA A 433 -0.97 -11.32 -9.65
N GLY A 434 -0.39 -12.38 -9.10
CA GLY A 434 0.98 -12.34 -8.59
C GLY A 434 1.23 -13.34 -7.48
N LYS A 435 2.46 -13.33 -6.94
CA LYS A 435 2.89 -14.20 -5.83
C LYS A 435 2.81 -13.43 -4.52
N TYR A 436 2.27 -14.08 -3.49
CA TYR A 436 2.09 -13.52 -2.16
C TYR A 436 2.55 -14.51 -1.10
N LYS A 437 2.97 -13.97 0.04
CA LYS A 437 3.35 -14.73 1.23
C LYS A 437 2.47 -14.30 2.39
N LEU A 438 1.98 -15.25 3.15
CA LEU A 438 1.24 -15.08 4.40
C LEU A 438 1.94 -15.92 5.47
N VAL A 439 1.92 -15.46 6.71
CA VAL A 439 2.45 -16.22 7.84
C VAL A 439 1.39 -16.45 8.90
N TRP A 440 1.52 -17.58 9.59
CA TRP A 440 0.69 -17.91 10.74
C TRP A 440 1.55 -18.45 11.87
N ASP A 441 1.32 -17.94 13.07
CA ASP A 441 2.07 -18.19 14.30
C ASP A 441 1.47 -19.32 15.17
N GLY A 442 0.38 -19.94 14.72
CA GLY A 442 -0.31 -21.00 15.47
C GLY A 442 -1.33 -20.48 16.49
N LEU A 443 -1.62 -19.17 16.49
CA LEU A 443 -2.63 -18.57 17.36
C LEU A 443 -4.02 -18.55 16.69
N ASP A 444 -5.07 -18.53 17.50
CA ASP A 444 -6.45 -18.30 17.08
C ASP A 444 -6.76 -16.79 16.86
N ASP A 445 -7.99 -16.46 16.46
CA ASP A 445 -8.43 -15.07 16.27
C ASP A 445 -8.41 -14.24 17.58
N LEU A 446 -8.37 -14.89 18.75
CA LEU A 446 -8.28 -14.28 20.08
C LEU A 446 -6.83 -14.23 20.62
N GLU A 447 -5.85 -14.46 19.75
CA GLU A 447 -4.41 -14.50 20.07
C GLU A 447 -4.04 -15.58 21.11
N GLN A 448 -4.81 -16.66 21.21
CA GLN A 448 -4.51 -17.81 22.05
C GLN A 448 -3.88 -18.96 21.26
N PRO A 449 -2.91 -19.71 21.82
CA PRO A 449 -2.32 -20.85 21.14
C PRO A 449 -3.33 -21.97 20.89
N LEU A 450 -3.33 -22.52 19.68
CA LEU A 450 -4.14 -23.69 19.35
C LEU A 450 -3.62 -24.97 20.01
N ALA A 451 -4.54 -25.86 20.37
CA ALA A 451 -4.21 -27.19 20.91
C ALA A 451 -3.70 -28.14 19.82
N ALA A 452 -2.98 -29.19 20.23
CA ALA A 452 -2.58 -30.25 19.31
C ALA A 452 -3.83 -30.96 18.75
N GLY A 453 -3.82 -31.32 17.48
CA GLY A 453 -4.98 -31.93 16.85
C GLY A 453 -5.01 -31.80 15.34
N LYS A 454 -6.13 -32.22 14.74
CA LYS A 454 -6.34 -32.10 13.29
C LYS A 454 -7.01 -30.79 12.95
N TYR A 455 -6.51 -30.18 11.88
CA TYR A 455 -6.98 -28.91 11.36
C TYR A 455 -7.08 -28.98 9.84
N THR A 456 -7.80 -28.05 9.24
CA THR A 456 -7.84 -27.89 7.79
C THR A 456 -7.55 -26.44 7.44
N LEU A 457 -6.55 -26.23 6.58
CA LEU A 457 -6.28 -24.93 5.97
C LEU A 457 -7.15 -24.79 4.72
N PHE A 458 -7.74 -23.62 4.55
CA PHE A 458 -8.52 -23.26 3.38
C PHE A 458 -7.91 -22.06 2.68
N LEU A 459 -7.86 -22.12 1.35
CA LEU A 459 -7.53 -21.00 0.48
C LEU A 459 -8.68 -20.84 -0.51
N GLU A 460 -9.46 -19.80 -0.34
CA GLU A 460 -10.63 -19.49 -1.15
C GLU A 460 -10.36 -18.26 -1.99
N ALA A 461 -10.73 -18.31 -3.26
CA ALA A 461 -10.66 -17.17 -4.16
C ALA A 461 -11.94 -17.06 -4.99
N ALA A 462 -12.49 -15.86 -5.08
CA ALA A 462 -13.65 -15.56 -5.89
C ALA A 462 -13.44 -14.26 -6.65
N ARG A 463 -14.11 -14.06 -7.78
CA ARG A 463 -13.98 -12.84 -8.57
C ARG A 463 -15.35 -12.34 -8.99
N GLU A 464 -15.54 -11.02 -8.95
CA GLU A 464 -16.77 -10.40 -9.44
C GLU A 464 -16.98 -10.78 -10.91
N HIS A 465 -18.14 -11.39 -11.20
CA HIS A 465 -18.48 -11.95 -12.52
C HIS A 465 -17.44 -12.96 -13.06
N GLY A 466 -16.60 -13.53 -12.20
CA GLY A 466 -15.57 -14.50 -12.54
C GLY A 466 -15.81 -15.86 -11.90
N THR A 467 -14.74 -16.59 -11.61
CA THR A 467 -14.85 -17.95 -11.05
C THR A 467 -14.77 -17.95 -9.52
N TYR A 468 -15.21 -19.06 -8.94
CA TYR A 468 -15.10 -19.37 -7.52
C TYR A 468 -14.22 -20.62 -7.38
N GLN A 469 -13.21 -20.56 -6.52
CA GLN A 469 -12.24 -21.63 -6.33
C GLN A 469 -11.91 -21.81 -4.85
N LEU A 470 -11.68 -23.06 -4.44
CA LEU A 470 -11.36 -23.42 -3.07
C LEU A 470 -10.32 -24.55 -3.04
N ILE A 471 -9.22 -24.33 -2.33
CA ILE A 471 -8.24 -25.36 -1.98
C ILE A 471 -8.42 -25.69 -0.50
N ARG A 472 -8.42 -26.99 -0.18
CA ARG A 472 -8.55 -27.51 1.18
C ARG A 472 -7.36 -28.42 1.47
N TYR A 473 -6.65 -28.16 2.56
CA TYR A 473 -5.52 -28.99 2.97
C TYR A 473 -5.66 -29.41 4.43
N PRO A 474 -6.01 -30.68 4.72
CA PRO A 474 -6.00 -31.20 6.07
C PRO A 474 -4.56 -31.40 6.56
N PHE A 475 -4.30 -31.05 7.82
CA PHE A 475 -3.01 -31.21 8.48
C PHE A 475 -3.19 -31.49 9.97
N GLU A 476 -2.09 -31.81 10.65
CA GLU A 476 -2.07 -32.08 12.10
C GLU A 476 -1.06 -31.17 12.80
N LEU A 477 -1.50 -30.52 13.88
CA LEU A 477 -0.63 -29.80 14.81
C LEU A 477 -0.17 -30.79 15.89
N ASN A 478 1.11 -31.18 15.82
CA ASN A 478 1.74 -32.12 16.74
C ASN A 478 3.17 -31.69 17.12
N GLY A 479 3.46 -30.39 16.99
CA GLY A 479 4.76 -29.79 17.29
C GLY A 479 5.85 -30.04 16.25
N LYS A 480 5.58 -30.81 15.18
CA LYS A 480 6.55 -31.10 14.12
C LYS A 480 6.31 -30.24 12.88
N PRO A 481 7.36 -29.64 12.30
CA PRO A 481 7.22 -28.89 11.05
C PRO A 481 6.90 -29.82 9.88
N PHE A 482 6.10 -29.31 8.95
CA PHE A 482 5.82 -29.96 7.68
C PHE A 482 6.01 -29.00 6.50
N GLY A 483 6.02 -29.56 5.29
CA GLY A 483 6.02 -28.80 4.05
C GLY A 483 5.17 -29.48 2.99
N LYS A 484 4.44 -28.70 2.19
CA LYS A 484 3.55 -29.22 1.16
C LYS A 484 3.36 -28.24 0.01
N SER A 485 3.47 -28.72 -1.22
CA SER A 485 2.93 -28.02 -2.40
C SER A 485 1.50 -28.47 -2.66
N LEU A 486 0.63 -27.52 -2.97
CA LEU A 486 -0.79 -27.71 -3.24
C LEU A 486 -1.05 -27.47 -4.73
N ASP A 487 -1.89 -28.30 -5.32
CA ASP A 487 -2.30 -28.15 -6.71
C ASP A 487 -3.10 -26.87 -6.90
N GLY A 488 -2.80 -26.16 -7.99
CA GLY A 488 -3.51 -24.94 -8.36
C GLY A 488 -4.87 -25.19 -9.00
N ASN A 489 -5.56 -24.09 -9.27
CA ASN A 489 -6.83 -24.00 -9.96
C ASN A 489 -6.89 -22.71 -10.82
N VAL A 490 -8.08 -22.35 -11.29
CA VAL A 490 -8.27 -21.20 -12.19
C VAL A 490 -7.87 -19.87 -11.55
N GLU A 491 -8.16 -19.65 -10.27
CA GLU A 491 -7.86 -18.38 -9.57
C GLU A 491 -6.52 -18.43 -8.83
N ILE A 492 -6.13 -19.60 -8.31
CA ILE A 492 -4.90 -19.81 -7.54
C ILE A 492 -3.99 -20.76 -8.33
N LYS A 493 -3.00 -20.22 -9.03
CA LYS A 493 -2.07 -20.97 -9.88
C LYS A 493 -1.26 -22.02 -9.13
N ALA A 494 -0.81 -21.69 -7.93
CA ALA A 494 -0.03 -22.55 -7.07
C ALA A 494 -0.17 -22.09 -5.63
N ALA A 495 -0.04 -23.01 -4.68
CA ALA A 495 0.14 -22.68 -3.27
C ALA A 495 1.13 -23.63 -2.60
N SER A 496 1.85 -23.15 -1.59
CA SER A 496 2.80 -23.95 -0.82
C SER A 496 2.69 -23.62 0.67
N LEU A 497 3.01 -24.60 1.51
CA LEU A 497 3.05 -24.51 2.96
C LEU A 497 4.42 -24.96 3.42
N LYS A 498 5.05 -24.18 4.31
CA LYS A 498 6.34 -24.55 4.88
C LYS A 498 6.56 -23.87 6.22
N PHE A 499 7.02 -24.61 7.21
CA PHE A 499 7.53 -23.99 8.43
C PHE A 499 8.89 -23.34 8.25
N ARG A 500 9.08 -22.19 8.88
CA ARG A 500 10.36 -21.47 8.94
C ARG A 500 10.56 -20.82 10.32
N PRO A 501 11.80 -20.45 10.70
CA PRO A 501 12.02 -19.64 11.89
C PRO A 501 11.20 -18.35 11.82
N ALA A 502 10.54 -18.00 12.93
CA ALA A 502 9.75 -16.77 13.00
C ALA A 502 10.66 -15.56 12.79
N THR A 503 10.26 -14.65 11.89
CA THR A 503 11.07 -13.49 11.49
C THR A 503 11.14 -12.40 12.57
N LYS A 504 10.25 -12.43 13.56
CA LYS A 504 10.27 -11.58 14.75
C LYS A 504 10.09 -12.43 16.01
N GLN A 505 11.00 -12.30 16.98
CA GLN A 505 10.77 -12.83 18.33
C GLN A 505 9.55 -12.11 18.93
N PRO A 506 8.63 -12.80 19.63
CA PRO A 506 7.59 -12.11 20.38
C PRO A 506 8.26 -11.14 21.35
N ALA A 507 7.81 -9.88 21.34
CA ALA A 507 8.21 -8.91 22.35
C ALA A 507 7.92 -9.51 23.72
N LYS A 508 8.95 -9.58 24.57
CA LYS A 508 8.83 -10.05 25.95
C LYS A 508 7.95 -9.14 26.79
#